data_AF-A0A2T1NH81-F1
#
_entry.id   AF-A0A2T1NH81-F1
#
_cell.length_a   1.000
_cell.length_b   1.000
_cell.length_c   1.000
_cell.angle_alpha   90.00
_cell.angle_beta   90.00
_cell.angle_gamma   90.00
#
_symmetry.space_group_name_H-M   'P 1'
#
loop_
_entity.id
_entity.type
_entity.pdbx_description
1 polymer ?
#
loop_
_entity_poly.entity_id
_entity_poly.type
_entity_poly.pdbx_seq_one_letter_code
_entity_poly.pdbx_strand_id
1 'polypeptide(L)'
;MAKKKNITASNIISFYMDYVLEHNQQPKSVYAFSKENNFEEAKFYEHFGNFEAIEKGIFKAFYDNTITALHASEDYQNFEPRNKLLSFYFTFFENLTANRSYVVYALNQHKNKLKNYVVLKDLKSHFTHYISELGIELIETKQEQIDKLQQKSLKESAWMQLLLTIKFWMDDTSPSFEKTDIFIEKSVNTSFDVLDVAPIKSLIDFGKFIYKEKFQMNS
;
A
#
# COMPACT_ATOMS: atom_id res chain seq x y z
N MET A 1 20.69 10.44 36.61
CA MET A 1 21.08 9.72 35.38
C MET A 1 19.83 9.08 34.82
N ALA A 2 19.27 9.62 33.74
CA ALA A 2 18.06 9.07 33.14
C ALA A 2 18.35 7.66 32.60
N LYS A 3 17.53 6.67 32.98
CA LYS A 3 17.65 5.29 32.49
C LYS A 3 17.65 5.30 30.96
N LYS A 4 18.65 4.66 30.33
CA LYS A 4 18.65 4.39 28.88
C LYS A 4 17.35 3.69 28.52
N LYS A 5 16.38 4.43 28.00
CA LYS A 5 15.11 3.89 27.54
C LYS A 5 15.43 3.09 26.27
N ASN A 6 15.24 1.76 26.33
CA ASN A 6 15.29 0.93 25.12
C ASN A 6 14.11 1.32 24.24
N ILE A 7 14.33 2.25 23.32
CA ILE A 7 13.32 2.76 22.41
C ILE A 7 13.30 1.90 21.15
N THR A 8 12.10 1.54 20.71
CA THR A 8 11.86 0.78 19.48
C THR A 8 11.46 1.70 18.34
N ALA A 9 11.56 1.21 17.09
CA ALA A 9 11.02 1.92 15.92
C ALA A 9 9.53 2.27 16.09
N SER A 10 8.74 1.36 16.66
CA SER A 10 7.32 1.58 16.96
C SER A 10 7.11 2.74 17.94
N ASN A 11 7.93 2.86 19.00
CA ASN A 11 7.83 4.00 19.91
C ASN A 11 8.15 5.33 19.21
N ILE A 12 9.20 5.36 18.37
CA ILE A 12 9.56 6.57 17.61
C ILE A 12 8.42 6.97 16.66
N ILE A 13 7.82 5.99 15.98
CA ILE A 13 6.63 6.19 15.14
C ILE A 13 5.49 6.81 15.95
N SER A 14 5.12 6.22 17.09
CA SER A 14 4.03 6.75 17.92
C SER A 14 4.31 8.18 18.39
N PHE A 15 5.51 8.45 18.90
CA PHE A 15 5.90 9.80 19.33
C PHE A 15 5.85 10.81 18.17
N TYR A 16 6.23 10.40 16.96
CA TYR A 16 6.16 11.26 15.79
C TYR A 16 4.71 11.54 15.39
N MET A 17 3.87 10.50 15.32
CA MET A 17 2.44 10.63 15.00
C MET A 17 1.74 11.57 15.99
N ASP A 18 1.97 11.38 17.29
CA ASP A 18 1.41 12.22 18.34
C ASP A 18 1.87 13.69 18.16
N TYR A 19 3.19 13.90 17.98
CA TYR A 19 3.75 15.24 17.83
C TYR A 19 3.12 16.01 16.67
N VAL A 20 3.03 15.39 15.48
CA VAL A 20 2.53 16.09 14.29
C VAL A 20 1.03 16.35 14.36
N LEU A 21 0.28 15.51 15.06
CA LEU A 21 -1.15 15.72 15.31
C LEU A 21 -1.42 16.83 16.32
N GLU A 22 -0.59 16.95 17.36
CA GLU A 22 -0.71 18.02 18.36
C GLU A 22 -0.23 19.37 17.83
N HIS A 23 0.89 19.38 17.10
CA HIS A 23 1.56 20.63 16.69
C HIS A 23 1.23 21.05 15.27
N ASN A 24 0.58 20.19 14.48
CA ASN A 24 0.27 20.41 13.08
C ASN A 24 1.51 20.72 12.21
N GLN A 25 2.69 20.25 12.63
CA GLN A 25 3.97 20.46 11.95
C GLN A 25 4.97 19.37 12.35
N GLN A 26 5.96 19.14 11.48
CA GLN A 26 7.09 18.26 11.79
C GLN A 26 7.96 18.86 12.93
N PRO A 27 8.58 18.04 13.80
CA PRO A 27 9.54 18.53 14.77
C PRO A 27 10.70 19.30 14.11
N LYS A 28 11.20 20.32 14.80
CA LYS A 28 12.25 21.23 14.29
C LYS A 28 13.57 20.52 14.00
N SER A 29 13.91 19.51 14.77
CA SER A 29 15.12 18.70 14.60
C SER A 29 14.98 17.38 15.35
N VAL A 30 15.79 16.38 14.97
CA VAL A 30 15.87 15.09 15.67
C VAL A 30 16.31 15.29 17.13
N TYR A 31 17.24 16.22 17.38
CA TYR A 31 17.64 16.61 18.73
C TYR A 31 16.47 17.08 19.60
N ALA A 32 15.66 18.03 19.09
CA ALA A 32 14.52 18.56 19.83
C ALA A 32 13.47 17.47 20.10
N PHE A 33 13.15 16.67 19.07
CA PHE A 33 12.23 15.55 19.16
C PHE A 33 12.67 14.50 20.18
N SER A 34 13.95 14.13 20.18
CA SER A 34 14.50 13.13 21.11
C SER A 34 14.52 13.62 22.55
N LYS A 35 14.86 14.91 22.75
CA LYS A 35 14.86 15.56 24.06
C LYS A 35 13.45 15.64 24.66
N GLU A 36 12.46 16.00 23.86
CA GLU A 36 11.05 16.08 24.27
C GLU A 36 10.50 14.72 24.68
N ASN A 37 10.86 13.67 23.94
CA ASN A 37 10.43 12.29 24.19
C ASN A 37 11.34 11.50 25.16
N ASN A 38 12.31 12.19 25.78
CA ASN A 38 13.23 11.64 26.79
C ASN A 38 14.04 10.41 26.31
N PHE A 39 14.65 10.49 25.12
CA PHE A 39 15.59 9.48 24.62
C PHE A 39 16.83 10.10 23.95
N GLU A 40 17.89 9.32 23.80
CA GLU A 40 19.15 9.78 23.19
C GLU A 40 19.00 9.91 21.66
N GLU A 41 19.44 11.01 21.07
CA GLU A 41 19.35 11.25 19.62
C GLU A 41 19.98 10.12 18.79
N ALA A 42 21.09 9.53 19.27
CA ALA A 42 21.73 8.39 18.62
C ALA A 42 20.77 7.19 18.42
N LYS A 43 19.82 6.99 19.35
CA LYS A 43 18.80 5.94 19.23
C LYS A 43 17.79 6.21 18.13
N PHE A 44 17.57 7.46 17.73
CA PHE A 44 16.77 7.76 16.55
C PHE A 44 17.43 7.15 15.31
N TYR A 45 18.73 7.42 15.12
CA TYR A 45 19.49 7.03 13.94
C TYR A 45 19.77 5.52 13.86
N GLU A 46 19.60 4.77 14.96
CA GLU A 46 19.56 3.30 14.94
C GLU A 46 18.34 2.77 14.17
N HIS A 47 17.24 3.54 14.07
CA HIS A 47 15.99 3.12 13.43
C HIS A 47 15.64 3.92 12.16
N PHE A 48 15.89 5.24 12.15
CA PHE A 48 15.48 6.14 11.07
C PHE A 48 16.57 7.17 10.73
N GLY A 49 16.79 7.42 9.43
CA GLY A 49 17.78 8.42 8.99
C GLY A 49 17.32 9.87 9.12
N ASN A 50 16.00 10.12 9.09
CA ASN A 50 15.37 11.43 9.18
C ASN A 50 13.84 11.27 9.38
N PHE A 51 13.11 12.38 9.49
CA PHE A 51 11.65 12.36 9.66
C PHE A 51 10.89 11.80 8.44
N GLU A 52 11.38 12.03 7.21
CA GLU A 52 10.77 11.44 6.00
C GLU A 52 10.84 9.89 6.03
N ALA A 53 11.92 9.34 6.60
CA ALA A 53 12.05 7.90 6.81
C ALA A 53 11.02 7.38 7.83
N ILE A 54 10.65 8.16 8.85
CA ILE A 54 9.56 7.82 9.77
C ILE A 54 8.23 7.82 9.02
N GLU A 55 7.94 8.86 8.24
CA GLU A 55 6.68 8.97 7.50
C GLU A 55 6.43 7.77 6.57
N LYS A 56 7.48 7.33 5.85
CA LYS A 56 7.44 6.09 5.05
C LYS A 56 7.29 4.85 5.92
N GLY A 57 8.03 4.80 7.03
CA GLY A 57 7.97 3.73 8.02
C GLY A 57 6.57 3.55 8.61
N ILE A 58 5.79 4.62 8.76
CA ILE A 58 4.42 4.56 9.27
C ILE A 58 3.49 3.84 8.29
N PHE A 59 3.51 4.21 7.00
CA PHE A 59 2.70 3.49 6.00
C PHE A 59 3.15 2.05 5.78
N LYS A 60 4.47 1.78 5.92
CA LYS A 60 4.98 0.41 5.95
C LYS A 60 4.44 -0.34 7.17
N ALA A 61 4.43 0.27 8.36
CA ALA A 61 3.90 -0.36 9.57
C ALA A 61 2.40 -0.66 9.44
N PHE A 62 1.61 0.18 8.75
CA PHE A 62 0.21 -0.15 8.45
C PHE A 62 0.10 -1.43 7.63
N TYR A 63 0.92 -1.57 6.58
CA TYR A 63 0.99 -2.78 5.78
C TYR A 63 1.46 -4.00 6.59
N ASP A 64 2.56 -3.88 7.34
CA ASP A 64 3.12 -4.99 8.12
C ASP A 64 2.13 -5.50 9.15
N ASN A 65 1.42 -4.60 9.84
CA ASN A 65 0.38 -4.94 10.80
C ASN A 65 -0.80 -5.65 10.12
N THR A 66 -1.19 -5.22 8.93
CA THR A 66 -2.25 -5.88 8.13
C THR A 66 -1.84 -7.30 7.76
N ILE A 67 -0.66 -7.49 7.19
CA ILE A 67 -0.16 -8.83 6.83
C ILE A 67 -0.06 -9.70 8.08
N THR A 68 0.49 -9.18 9.18
CA THR A 68 0.58 -9.92 10.45
C THR A 68 -0.79 -10.37 10.95
N ALA A 69 -1.80 -9.50 10.90
CA ALA A 69 -3.16 -9.83 11.31
C ALA A 69 -3.81 -10.90 10.40
N LEU A 70 -3.60 -10.82 9.09
CA LEU A 70 -4.12 -11.81 8.14
C LEU A 70 -3.50 -13.19 8.35
N HIS A 71 -2.18 -13.25 8.54
CA HIS A 71 -1.45 -14.51 8.77
C HIS A 71 -1.71 -15.12 10.15
N ALA A 72 -2.32 -14.39 11.08
CA ALA A 72 -2.79 -14.95 12.35
C ALA A 72 -4.01 -15.87 12.17
N SER A 73 -4.72 -15.77 11.04
CA SER A 73 -5.79 -16.69 10.66
C SER A 73 -5.22 -17.86 9.86
N GLU A 74 -5.43 -19.09 10.33
CA GLU A 74 -5.02 -20.31 9.62
C GLU A 74 -5.73 -20.44 8.25
N ASP A 75 -6.97 -19.95 8.16
CA ASP A 75 -7.78 -20.03 6.94
C ASP A 75 -7.24 -19.16 5.81
N TYR A 76 -6.56 -18.06 6.13
CA TYR A 76 -6.08 -17.08 5.15
C TYR A 76 -5.14 -17.70 4.11
N GLN A 77 -4.34 -18.71 4.50
CA GLN A 77 -3.46 -19.40 3.56
C GLN A 77 -4.22 -20.08 2.42
N ASN A 78 -5.41 -20.59 2.74
CA ASN A 78 -6.25 -21.37 1.83
C ASN A 78 -7.20 -20.50 0.99
N PHE A 79 -7.18 -19.18 1.18
CA PHE A 79 -8.00 -18.29 0.38
C PHE A 79 -7.50 -18.18 -1.06
N GLU A 80 -8.46 -18.16 -1.98
CA GLU A 80 -8.24 -17.78 -3.37
C GLU A 80 -7.73 -16.33 -3.48
N PRO A 81 -6.99 -15.97 -4.54
CA PRO A 81 -6.37 -14.65 -4.70
C PRO A 81 -7.34 -13.48 -4.50
N ARG A 82 -8.57 -13.63 -4.99
CA ARG A 82 -9.66 -12.64 -4.84
C ARG A 82 -9.99 -12.38 -3.36
N ASN A 83 -10.17 -13.45 -2.59
CA ASN A 83 -10.52 -13.35 -1.18
C ASN A 83 -9.33 -12.87 -0.36
N LYS A 84 -8.09 -13.28 -0.69
CA LYS A 84 -6.88 -12.72 -0.06
C LYS A 84 -6.79 -11.21 -0.25
N LEU A 85 -7.08 -10.72 -1.45
CA LEU A 85 -7.07 -9.28 -1.70
C LEU A 85 -8.20 -8.56 -0.96
N LEU A 86 -9.43 -9.09 -0.97
CA LEU A 86 -10.54 -8.52 -0.18
C LEU A 86 -10.18 -8.43 1.31
N SER A 87 -9.69 -9.52 1.91
CA SER A 87 -9.25 -9.54 3.31
C SER A 87 -8.16 -8.50 3.57
N PHE A 88 -7.18 -8.38 2.67
CA PHE A 88 -6.16 -7.33 2.78
C PHE A 88 -6.79 -5.93 2.82
N TYR A 89 -7.69 -5.61 1.91
CA TYR A 89 -8.32 -4.29 1.89
C TYR A 89 -9.10 -4.03 3.18
N PHE A 90 -9.96 -4.93 3.62
CA PHE A 90 -10.73 -4.72 4.86
C PHE A 90 -9.81 -4.52 6.08
N THR A 91 -8.84 -5.41 6.28
CA THR A 91 -7.91 -5.30 7.42
C THR A 91 -6.99 -4.08 7.31
N PHE A 92 -6.56 -3.69 6.10
CA PHE A 92 -5.77 -2.48 5.89
C PHE A 92 -6.56 -1.22 6.23
N PHE A 93 -7.81 -1.11 5.75
CA PHE A 93 -8.65 0.05 6.00
C PHE A 93 -9.15 0.13 7.44
N GLU A 94 -9.32 -0.99 8.13
CA GLU A 94 -9.53 -1.01 9.58
C GLU A 94 -8.34 -0.39 10.33
N ASN A 95 -7.12 -0.79 9.96
CA ASN A 95 -5.89 -0.25 10.54
C ASN A 95 -5.69 1.25 10.23
N LEU A 96 -5.99 1.68 9.00
CA LEU A 96 -6.01 3.11 8.66
C LEU A 96 -7.07 3.87 9.45
N THR A 97 -8.24 3.27 9.68
CA THR A 97 -9.33 3.86 10.47
C THR A 97 -8.93 4.07 11.93
N ALA A 98 -8.25 3.09 12.54
CA ALA A 98 -7.67 3.25 13.87
C ALA A 98 -6.65 4.40 13.97
N ASN A 99 -6.02 4.77 12.86
CA ASN A 99 -4.99 5.82 12.77
C ASN A 99 -5.42 7.01 11.90
N ARG A 100 -6.74 7.23 11.75
CA ARG A 100 -7.31 8.11 10.71
C ARG A 100 -6.75 9.52 10.73
N SER A 101 -6.63 10.12 11.92
CA SER A 101 -6.15 11.50 12.06
C SER A 101 -4.76 11.66 11.45
N TYR A 102 -3.87 10.70 11.67
CA TYR A 102 -2.53 10.73 11.07
C TYR A 102 -2.57 10.52 9.57
N VAL A 103 -3.34 9.56 9.06
CA VAL A 103 -3.43 9.31 7.62
C VAL A 103 -3.93 10.56 6.88
N VAL A 104 -4.97 11.21 7.43
CA VAL A 104 -5.50 12.46 6.89
C VAL A 104 -4.48 13.60 7.00
N TYR A 105 -3.78 13.72 8.13
CA TYR A 105 -2.66 14.65 8.26
C TYR A 105 -1.63 14.42 7.15
N ALA A 106 -1.07 13.22 7.06
CA ALA A 106 0.02 12.90 6.14
C ALA A 106 -0.36 13.10 4.66
N LEU A 107 -1.61 12.83 4.29
CA LEU A 107 -2.06 12.86 2.89
C LEU A 107 -2.77 14.17 2.48
N ASN A 108 -3.29 14.98 3.42
CA ASN A 108 -3.91 16.28 3.12
C ASN A 108 -3.02 17.49 3.41
N GLN A 109 -2.01 17.39 4.29
CA GLN A 109 -1.15 18.52 4.67
C GLN A 109 -0.32 19.09 3.51
N HIS A 110 -0.18 18.34 2.42
CA HIS A 110 0.61 18.78 1.29
C HIS A 110 -0.29 19.22 0.14
N LYS A 111 -0.42 20.55 -0.03
CA LYS A 111 -0.80 21.17 -1.33
C LYS A 111 0.08 20.66 -2.49
N ASN A 112 1.24 20.08 -2.16
CA ASN A 112 2.16 19.44 -3.08
C ASN A 112 1.92 17.91 -3.16
N LYS A 113 1.19 17.49 -4.20
CA LYS A 113 0.91 16.07 -4.52
C LYS A 113 2.16 15.18 -4.58
N LEU A 114 3.34 15.75 -4.83
CA LEU A 114 4.61 15.02 -4.90
C LEU A 114 5.04 14.44 -3.54
N LYS A 115 4.74 15.12 -2.42
CA LYS A 115 5.11 14.63 -1.08
C LYS A 115 4.31 13.38 -0.69
N ASN A 116 3.03 13.32 -1.07
CA ASN A 116 2.20 12.14 -0.83
C ASN A 116 2.78 10.89 -1.51
N TYR A 117 3.34 11.04 -2.71
CA TYR A 117 4.00 9.93 -3.40
C TYR A 117 5.26 9.44 -2.67
N VAL A 118 6.00 10.36 -2.05
CA VAL A 118 7.23 10.03 -1.32
C VAL A 118 6.94 9.22 -0.06
N VAL A 119 5.95 9.62 0.75
CA VAL A 119 5.60 8.91 1.99
C VAL A 119 4.98 7.53 1.73
N LEU A 120 4.34 7.34 0.58
CA LEU A 120 3.73 6.07 0.17
C LEU A 120 4.70 5.11 -0.53
N LYS A 121 5.96 5.49 -0.74
CA LYS A 121 6.92 4.73 -1.55
C LYS A 121 7.14 3.30 -1.04
N ASP A 122 7.36 3.14 0.26
CA ASP A 122 7.64 1.83 0.84
C ASP A 122 6.38 0.96 0.86
N LEU A 123 5.21 1.57 1.13
CA LEU A 123 3.92 0.90 0.98
C LEU A 123 3.71 0.39 -0.46
N LYS A 124 3.99 1.22 -1.48
CA LYS A 124 3.89 0.80 -2.90
C LYS A 124 4.75 -0.43 -3.16
N SER A 125 6.00 -0.41 -2.70
CA SER A 125 6.93 -1.53 -2.91
C SER A 125 6.40 -2.82 -2.30
N HIS A 126 5.95 -2.79 -1.04
CA HIS A 126 5.48 -3.98 -0.33
C HIS A 126 4.13 -4.46 -0.88
N PHE A 127 3.19 -3.56 -1.12
CA PHE A 127 1.89 -3.90 -1.68
C PHE A 127 1.99 -4.51 -3.08
N THR A 128 2.79 -3.93 -3.98
CA THR A 128 2.96 -4.50 -5.33
C THR A 128 3.71 -5.83 -5.33
N HIS A 129 4.59 -6.05 -4.35
CA HIS A 129 5.19 -7.36 -4.10
C HIS A 129 4.14 -8.37 -3.66
N TYR A 130 3.30 -8.04 -2.67
CA TYR A 130 2.17 -8.86 -2.23
C TYR A 130 1.23 -9.23 -3.38
N ILE A 131 0.85 -8.27 -4.23
CA ILE A 131 0.03 -8.52 -5.43
C ILE A 131 0.68 -9.56 -6.36
N SER A 132 2.01 -9.59 -6.44
CA SER A 132 2.74 -10.56 -7.26
C SER A 132 2.71 -11.96 -6.66
N GLU A 133 2.64 -12.07 -5.33
CA GLU A 133 2.63 -13.33 -4.58
C GLU A 133 1.23 -13.92 -4.43
N LEU A 134 0.18 -13.14 -4.70
CA LEU A 134 -1.20 -13.61 -4.65
C LEU A 134 -1.51 -14.75 -5.61
N GLY A 135 -0.70 -14.95 -6.66
CA GLY A 135 -0.95 -15.99 -7.66
C GLY A 135 -2.18 -15.70 -8.53
N ILE A 136 -2.46 -14.42 -8.80
CA ILE A 136 -3.55 -14.02 -9.70
C ILE A 136 -3.26 -14.59 -11.10
N GLU A 137 -4.19 -15.39 -11.61
CA GLU A 137 -4.08 -15.99 -12.94
C GLU A 137 -4.07 -14.90 -14.03
N LEU A 138 -3.11 -15.02 -14.95
CA LEU A 138 -2.99 -14.16 -16.12
C LEU A 138 -3.11 -15.01 -17.38
N ILE A 139 -3.33 -14.35 -18.52
CA ILE A 139 -3.53 -15.03 -19.79
C ILE A 139 -2.20 -15.67 -20.23
N GLU A 140 -2.22 -16.97 -20.51
CA GLU A 140 -1.05 -17.67 -21.04
C GLU A 140 -0.73 -17.18 -22.46
N THR A 141 0.47 -16.65 -22.66
CA THR A 141 0.86 -16.10 -23.98
C THR A 141 2.03 -16.80 -24.64
N LYS A 142 2.79 -17.64 -23.91
CA LYS A 142 4.06 -18.26 -24.34
C LYS A 142 5.07 -17.23 -24.88
N GLN A 143 4.93 -15.96 -24.50
CA GLN A 143 5.75 -14.85 -24.96
C GLN A 143 6.20 -14.03 -23.75
N GLU A 144 7.48 -14.15 -23.40
CA GLU A 144 8.06 -13.57 -22.18
C GLU A 144 7.82 -12.05 -22.06
N GLN A 145 7.84 -11.31 -23.18
CA GLN A 145 7.60 -9.86 -23.18
C GLN A 145 6.15 -9.51 -22.82
N ILE A 146 5.17 -10.28 -23.32
CA ILE A 146 3.76 -10.07 -23.00
C ILE A 146 3.50 -10.48 -21.55
N ASP A 147 4.07 -11.59 -21.09
CA ASP A 147 3.93 -12.05 -19.70
C ASP A 147 4.49 -11.01 -18.71
N LYS A 148 5.67 -10.43 -19.00
CA LYS A 148 6.24 -9.31 -18.22
C LYS A 148 5.35 -8.07 -18.23
N LEU A 149 4.75 -7.73 -19.38
CA LEU A 149 3.86 -6.59 -19.50
C LEU A 149 2.56 -6.79 -18.71
N GLN A 150 1.97 -7.99 -18.75
CA GLN A 150 0.79 -8.33 -17.98
C GLN A 150 1.08 -8.22 -16.47
N GLN A 151 2.19 -8.79 -16.00
CA GLN A 151 2.62 -8.69 -14.60
C GLN A 151 2.86 -7.25 -14.15
N LYS A 152 3.53 -6.44 -14.98
CA LYS A 152 3.72 -5.01 -14.68
C LYS A 152 2.38 -4.27 -14.61
N SER A 153 1.49 -4.54 -15.56
CA SER A 153 0.17 -3.91 -15.64
C SER A 153 -0.68 -4.25 -14.42
N LEU A 154 -0.67 -5.51 -13.98
CA LEU A 154 -1.35 -5.97 -12.76
C LEU A 154 -0.88 -5.21 -11.51
N LYS A 155 0.44 -5.08 -11.32
CA LYS A 155 1.00 -4.38 -10.15
C LYS A 155 0.63 -2.90 -10.14
N GLU A 156 0.77 -2.23 -11.28
CA GLU A 156 0.47 -0.79 -11.37
C GLU A 156 -1.04 -0.52 -11.29
N SER A 157 -1.89 -1.35 -11.88
CA SER A 157 -3.36 -1.20 -11.77
C SER A 157 -3.84 -1.46 -10.34
N ALA A 158 -3.32 -2.49 -9.66
CA ALA A 158 -3.62 -2.74 -8.26
C ALA A 158 -3.18 -1.58 -7.37
N TRP A 159 -1.99 -1.02 -7.61
CA TRP A 159 -1.52 0.17 -6.88
C TRP A 159 -2.45 1.37 -7.09
N MET A 160 -2.88 1.60 -8.33
CA MET A 160 -3.85 2.65 -8.64
C MET A 160 -5.20 2.41 -7.95
N GLN A 161 -5.68 1.16 -7.92
CA GLN A 161 -6.90 0.79 -7.19
C GLN A 161 -6.75 1.15 -5.71
N LEU A 162 -5.64 0.76 -5.06
CA LEU A 162 -5.39 1.10 -3.65
C LEU A 162 -5.41 2.61 -3.40
N LEU A 163 -4.76 3.40 -4.27
CA LEU A 163 -4.79 4.87 -4.16
C LEU A 163 -6.21 5.45 -4.31
N LEU A 164 -7.02 4.91 -5.22
CA LEU A 164 -8.42 5.31 -5.38
C LEU A 164 -9.25 4.94 -4.16
N THR A 165 -9.04 3.76 -3.57
CA THR A 165 -9.71 3.36 -2.33
C THR A 165 -9.29 4.26 -1.16
N ILE A 166 -8.00 4.58 -1.00
CA ILE A 166 -7.52 5.50 0.04
C ILE A 166 -8.20 6.86 -0.12
N LYS A 167 -8.25 7.37 -1.35
CA LYS A 167 -8.94 8.63 -1.65
C LYS A 167 -10.43 8.56 -1.28
N PHE A 168 -11.13 7.51 -1.72
CA PHE A 168 -12.54 7.33 -1.43
C PHE A 168 -12.80 7.27 0.08
N TRP A 169 -12.01 6.49 0.82
CA TRP A 169 -12.10 6.36 2.28
C TRP A 169 -11.84 7.67 3.03
N MET A 170 -10.87 8.48 2.57
CA MET A 170 -10.62 9.80 3.17
C MET A 170 -11.82 10.74 3.02
N ASP A 171 -12.55 10.63 1.91
CA ASP A 171 -13.72 11.44 1.56
C ASP A 171 -15.05 10.84 2.09
N ASP A 172 -15.03 9.61 2.61
CA ASP A 172 -16.21 8.91 3.09
C ASP A 172 -16.68 9.42 4.47
N THR A 173 -17.89 9.97 4.49
CA THR A 173 -18.56 10.49 5.69
C THR A 173 -19.70 9.60 6.19
N SER A 174 -19.82 8.38 5.66
CA SER A 174 -20.83 7.41 6.11
C SER A 174 -20.49 6.84 7.50
N PRO A 175 -21.48 6.41 8.29
CA PRO A 175 -21.22 5.77 9.58
C PRO A 175 -20.27 4.58 9.42
N SER A 176 -19.21 4.54 10.21
CA SER A 176 -18.21 3.47 10.20
C SER A 176 -17.58 3.16 8.82
N PHE A 177 -17.61 4.11 7.88
CA PHE A 177 -17.05 3.94 6.53
C PHE A 177 -17.74 2.85 5.69
N GLU A 178 -19.04 2.59 5.91
CA GLU A 178 -19.80 1.56 5.17
C GLU A 178 -19.72 1.72 3.63
N LYS A 179 -19.59 2.95 3.12
CA LYS A 179 -19.46 3.17 1.66
C LYS A 179 -18.09 2.77 1.16
N THR A 180 -17.05 2.89 1.97
CA THR A 180 -15.70 2.41 1.67
C THR A 180 -15.71 0.89 1.55
N ASP A 181 -16.39 0.19 2.44
CA ASP A 181 -16.53 -1.27 2.37
C ASP A 181 -17.21 -1.69 1.06
N ILE A 182 -18.32 -1.03 0.70
CA ILE A 182 -19.00 -1.24 -0.58
C ILE A 182 -18.07 -0.95 -1.77
N PHE A 183 -17.26 0.12 -1.69
CA PHE A 183 -16.31 0.47 -2.73
C PHE A 183 -15.23 -0.62 -2.87
N ILE A 184 -14.69 -1.13 -1.77
CA ILE A 184 -13.71 -2.23 -1.75
C ILE A 184 -14.30 -3.45 -2.45
N GLU A 185 -15.48 -3.91 -2.02
CA GLU A 185 -16.12 -5.08 -2.61
C GLU A 185 -16.33 -4.92 -4.11
N LYS A 186 -16.90 -3.79 -4.53
CA LYS A 186 -17.21 -3.55 -5.94
C LYS A 186 -15.94 -3.42 -6.77
N SER A 187 -14.96 -2.65 -6.32
CA SER A 187 -13.72 -2.40 -7.07
C SER A 187 -12.87 -3.65 -7.21
N VAL A 188 -12.65 -4.39 -6.11
CA VAL A 188 -11.86 -5.63 -6.15
C VAL A 188 -12.56 -6.67 -7.01
N ASN A 189 -13.85 -6.91 -6.83
CA ASN A 189 -14.56 -7.89 -7.64
C ASN A 189 -14.54 -7.52 -9.13
N THR A 190 -14.80 -6.25 -9.46
CA THR A 190 -14.74 -5.77 -10.85
C THR A 190 -13.36 -6.01 -11.47
N SER A 191 -12.27 -5.75 -10.73
CA SER A 191 -10.91 -5.94 -11.24
C SER A 191 -10.62 -7.41 -11.58
N PHE A 192 -11.07 -8.35 -10.75
CA PHE A 192 -10.93 -9.78 -11.05
C PHE A 192 -11.85 -10.23 -12.19
N ASP A 193 -13.09 -9.74 -12.23
CA ASP A 193 -14.05 -10.09 -13.28
C ASP A 193 -13.54 -9.62 -14.65
N VAL A 194 -12.96 -8.42 -14.71
CA VAL A 194 -12.30 -7.88 -15.92
C VAL A 194 -11.17 -8.78 -16.39
N LEU A 195 -10.32 -9.30 -15.49
CA LEU A 195 -9.22 -10.19 -15.90
C LEU A 195 -9.69 -11.51 -16.54
N ASP A 196 -10.89 -11.98 -16.17
CA ASP A 196 -11.42 -13.25 -16.68
C ASP A 196 -12.27 -13.11 -17.95
N VAL A 197 -12.60 -11.88 -18.40
CA VAL A 197 -13.52 -11.72 -19.53
C VAL A 197 -12.93 -12.21 -20.87
N ALA A 198 -13.71 -13.00 -21.59
CA ALA A 198 -13.37 -13.53 -22.92
C ALA A 198 -12.93 -12.45 -23.94
N PRO A 199 -13.51 -11.23 -23.99
CA PRO A 199 -13.04 -10.18 -24.88
C PRO A 199 -11.58 -9.77 -24.68
N ILE A 200 -11.07 -9.74 -23.43
CA ILE A 200 -9.66 -9.42 -23.19
C ILE A 200 -8.77 -10.54 -23.73
N LYS A 201 -9.15 -11.79 -23.51
CA LYS A 201 -8.47 -12.97 -24.08
C LYS A 201 -8.40 -12.87 -25.62
N SER A 202 -9.52 -12.56 -26.26
CA SER A 202 -9.59 -12.36 -27.72
C SER A 202 -8.73 -11.21 -28.24
N LEU A 203 -8.64 -10.08 -27.52
CA LEU A 203 -7.79 -8.94 -27.92
C LEU A 203 -6.30 -9.29 -27.87
N ILE A 204 -5.88 -10.03 -26.84
CA ILE A 204 -4.50 -10.51 -26.72
C ILE A 204 -4.19 -11.50 -27.84
N ASP A 205 -5.09 -12.45 -28.11
CA ASP A 205 -4.91 -13.43 -29.19
C ASP A 205 -4.88 -12.78 -30.57
N PHE A 206 -5.69 -11.76 -30.80
CA PHE A 206 -5.60 -10.94 -32.01
C PHE A 206 -4.26 -10.21 -32.11
N GLY A 207 -3.76 -9.65 -31.00
CA GLY A 207 -2.42 -9.05 -30.93
C GLY A 207 -1.31 -10.05 -31.29
N LYS A 208 -1.39 -11.29 -30.76
CA LYS A 208 -0.48 -12.39 -31.13
C LYS A 208 -0.53 -12.69 -32.62
N PHE A 209 -1.73 -12.74 -33.22
CA PHE A 209 -1.93 -12.96 -34.65
C PHE A 209 -1.26 -11.85 -35.47
N ILE A 210 -1.54 -10.57 -35.19
CA ILE A 210 -0.96 -9.43 -35.91
C ILE A 210 0.57 -9.43 -35.81
N TYR A 211 1.13 -9.74 -34.64
CA TYR A 211 2.58 -9.86 -34.47
C TYR A 211 3.15 -10.99 -35.34
N LYS A 212 2.54 -12.17 -35.31
CA LYS A 212 2.97 -13.32 -36.12
C LYS A 212 2.96 -12.97 -37.62
N GLU A 213 1.87 -12.40 -38.13
CA GLU A 213 1.75 -12.06 -39.56
C GLU A 213 2.75 -10.98 -39.99
N LYS A 214 2.96 -9.93 -39.17
CA LYS A 214 3.90 -8.85 -39.52
C LYS A 214 5.37 -9.26 -39.48
N PHE A 215 5.73 -10.22 -38.62
CA PHE A 215 7.14 -10.60 -38.42
C PHE A 215 7.52 -11.94 -39.09
N GLN A 216 6.57 -12.80 -39.45
CA GLN A 216 6.85 -14.02 -40.25
C GLN A 216 6.82 -13.77 -41.77
N MET A 217 6.20 -12.69 -42.27
CA MET A 217 6.26 -12.34 -43.71
C MET A 217 7.62 -11.77 -44.16
N ASN A 218 8.57 -11.53 -43.24
CA ASN A 218 9.91 -11.00 -43.54
C ASN A 218 11.05 -12.02 -43.29
N SER A 219 10.76 -13.32 -43.31
CA SER A 219 11.74 -14.42 -43.23
C SER A 219 11.64 -15.34 -44.44
#